data_AF-A0A4R4BRK9-F1
#
_entry.id   AF-A0A4R4BRK9-F1
#
_cell.length_a   1.000
_cell.length_b   1.000
_cell.length_c   1.000
_cell.angle_alpha   90.00
_cell.angle_beta   90.00
_cell.angle_gamma   90.00
#
_symmetry.space_group_name_H-M   'P 1'
#
loop_
_entity.id
_entity.type
_entity.pdbx_description
1 polymer ?
#
loop_
_entity_poly.entity_id
_entity_poly.type
_entity_poly.pdbx_seq_one_letter_code
_entity_poly.pdbx_strand_id
1 'polypeptide(L)'
;MDNIIRVIDDARYFPGSYLNDEEHILWGSLKIDKYIKIPLSLKELTDVLMEKKDTGVKYDDLLSLFNNIFCEEDIKGFLSLLESKKLISLEEPLIRCSEGSYKRDEFYENSHVLIDIPLRKAFFNSFYAKKIVDVLKFSYFVLLFFSFCLLLYNLLLSNLSIYRYIFSSVKINEIRYWINLLFIAFFSFLFHELGHIIIANKYGIYATAIQYRMYMILQNYISVKLPGLHTLPLREKVSVTIAGPLANLFVSLCSFLLLHFIKNYTLLNLFLVNIAMFISNLNPFYDTDGFHFISNIAFKSNDIKSDSLNKLKNKKKLGIQNVIFIFLYFLFRFFVLVVGFLIIYKILNSLLIFLNSELLRMIVILSFEIAYCILQIRSIYKYFK
;
A
#
# COMPACT_ATOMS: atom_id res chain seq x y z
N MET A 1 -2.40 40.90 5.72
CA MET A 1 -2.78 40.01 4.60
C MET A 1 -4.17 39.51 4.94
N ASP A 2 -5.21 39.95 4.22
CA ASP A 2 -6.61 39.55 4.48
C ASP A 2 -6.91 38.10 4.02
N ASN A 3 -5.96 37.19 4.24
CA ASN A 3 -6.10 35.80 3.81
C ASN A 3 -7.01 35.10 4.82
N ILE A 4 -8.17 34.63 4.34
CA ILE A 4 -9.05 33.76 5.11
C ILE A 4 -8.48 32.35 5.02
N ILE A 5 -8.11 31.81 6.18
CA ILE A 5 -7.64 30.43 6.33
C ILE A 5 -8.86 29.53 6.44
N ARG A 6 -9.00 28.58 5.52
CA ARG A 6 -10.05 27.56 5.57
C ARG A 6 -9.44 26.18 5.77
N VAL A 7 -10.02 25.40 6.66
CA VAL A 7 -9.65 24.01 6.89
C VAL A 7 -10.44 23.12 5.94
N ILE A 8 -9.83 22.07 5.42
CA ILE A 8 -10.54 21.08 4.61
C ILE A 8 -11.64 20.37 5.41
N ASP A 9 -12.80 20.11 4.77
CA ASP A 9 -14.03 19.71 5.46
C ASP A 9 -13.92 18.45 6.34
N ASP A 10 -13.06 17.50 5.95
CA ASP A 10 -12.88 16.22 6.64
C ASP A 10 -11.62 16.15 7.50
N ALA A 11 -10.95 17.29 7.72
CA ALA A 11 -9.87 17.38 8.68
C ALA A 11 -10.37 16.94 10.06
N ARG A 12 -9.60 16.12 10.76
CA ARG A 12 -9.92 15.68 12.11
C ARG A 12 -8.67 15.27 12.85
N TYR A 13 -8.76 15.31 14.18
CA TYR A 13 -7.79 14.65 15.02
C TYR A 13 -7.95 13.15 14.94
N PHE A 14 -6.83 12.45 15.00
CA PHE A 14 -6.78 11.02 15.20
C PHE A 14 -6.15 10.79 16.58
N PRO A 15 -6.91 10.98 17.66
CA PRO A 15 -6.39 10.82 19.01
C PRO A 15 -5.88 9.38 19.20
N GLY A 16 -4.68 9.21 19.74
CA GLY A 16 -4.05 7.89 19.89
C GLY A 16 -3.47 7.30 18.60
N SER A 17 -3.26 8.11 17.55
CA SER A 17 -2.46 7.73 16.37
C SER A 17 -0.98 7.54 16.62
N TYR A 18 -0.51 7.93 17.80
CA TYR A 18 0.80 7.60 18.32
C TYR A 18 0.57 7.02 19.71
N LEU A 19 0.68 5.70 19.83
CA LEU A 19 0.39 4.98 21.08
C LEU A 19 1.31 5.35 22.27
N ASN A 20 2.42 6.08 22.03
CA ASN A 20 3.43 6.43 23.04
C ASN A 20 3.92 7.89 22.91
N ASP A 21 3.18 8.76 22.21
CA ASP A 21 3.57 10.16 22.07
C ASP A 21 2.51 11.03 22.77
N GLU A 22 2.84 11.41 24.01
CA GLU A 22 2.00 12.29 24.83
C GLU A 22 2.24 13.77 24.51
N GLU A 23 3.20 14.10 23.63
CA GLU A 23 3.54 15.48 23.26
C GLU A 23 2.97 15.87 21.90
N HIS A 24 2.44 14.92 21.12
CA HIS A 24 1.95 15.18 19.77
C HIS A 24 0.62 14.50 19.47
N ILE A 25 -0.16 15.14 18.59
CA ILE A 25 -1.39 14.60 18.04
C ILE A 25 -1.32 14.51 16.51
N LEU A 26 -1.86 13.44 15.94
CA LEU A 26 -2.02 13.33 14.49
C LEU A 26 -3.27 14.12 14.08
N TRP A 27 -3.11 15.04 13.14
CA TRP A 27 -4.19 15.77 12.52
C TRP A 27 -4.08 15.67 11.00
N GLY A 28 -5.20 15.53 10.32
CA GLY A 28 -5.20 15.38 8.87
C GLY A 28 -6.55 15.01 8.32
N SER A 29 -6.56 14.60 7.05
CA SER A 29 -7.77 14.21 6.32
C SER A 29 -7.62 12.82 5.74
N LEU A 30 -8.68 12.03 5.93
CA LEU A 30 -8.78 10.71 5.35
C LEU A 30 -9.07 10.75 3.85
N LYS A 31 -9.74 11.80 3.37
CA LYS A 31 -10.12 11.94 1.95
C LYS A 31 -8.91 12.28 1.09
N ILE A 32 -7.99 13.12 1.57
CA ILE A 32 -6.81 13.51 0.78
C ILE A 32 -5.54 12.74 1.18
N ASP A 33 -5.64 11.91 2.21
CA ASP A 33 -4.55 11.09 2.78
C ASP A 33 -3.30 11.91 3.12
N LYS A 34 -3.54 13.09 3.72
CA LYS A 34 -2.50 13.97 4.23
C LYS A 34 -2.67 14.11 5.73
N TYR A 35 -1.56 13.96 6.44
CA TYR A 35 -1.52 14.06 7.88
C TYR A 35 -0.26 14.80 8.29
N ILE A 36 -0.35 15.46 9.44
CA ILE A 36 0.77 16.05 10.13
C ILE A 36 0.74 15.65 11.58
N LYS A 37 1.94 15.61 12.15
CA LYS A 37 2.16 15.44 13.57
C LYS A 37 2.24 16.84 14.18
N ILE A 38 1.31 17.18 15.04
CA ILE A 38 1.20 18.50 15.67
C ILE A 38 1.65 18.39 17.13
N PRO A 39 2.60 19.21 17.60
CA PRO A 39 2.89 19.36 19.02
C PRO A 39 1.64 19.79 19.81
N LEU A 40 1.43 19.24 21.00
CA LEU A 40 0.28 19.58 21.85
C LEU A 40 0.23 21.05 22.24
N SER A 41 1.37 21.74 22.27
CA SER A 41 1.43 23.20 22.42
C SER A 41 0.66 23.93 21.31
N LEU A 42 0.73 23.45 20.07
CA LEU A 42 0.04 24.02 18.92
C LEU A 42 -1.40 23.50 18.77
N LYS A 43 -1.88 22.67 19.70
CA LYS A 43 -3.22 22.07 19.61
C LYS A 43 -4.31 23.15 19.66
N GLU A 44 -4.22 24.11 20.57
CA GLU A 44 -5.21 25.20 20.70
C GLU A 44 -5.35 25.99 19.40
N LEU A 45 -4.23 26.29 18.72
CA LEU A 45 -4.23 26.95 17.42
C LEU A 45 -5.03 26.14 16.39
N THR A 46 -4.84 24.82 16.35
CA THR A 46 -5.63 23.95 15.47
C THR A 46 -7.08 23.75 15.91
N ASP A 47 -7.38 23.78 17.21
CA ASP A 47 -8.76 23.70 17.71
C ASP A 47 -9.56 24.91 17.23
N VAL A 48 -8.97 26.12 17.27
CA VAL A 48 -9.58 27.35 16.72
C VAL A 48 -9.83 27.26 15.21
N LEU A 49 -8.86 26.74 14.45
CA LEU A 49 -9.01 26.50 13.01
C LEU A 49 -10.15 25.51 12.71
N MET A 50 -10.27 24.46 13.52
CA MET A 50 -11.29 23.42 13.40
C MET A 50 -12.69 23.93 13.77
N GLU A 51 -12.82 24.72 14.83
CA GLU A 51 -14.09 25.31 15.27
C GLU A 51 -14.65 26.25 14.20
N LYS A 52 -13.78 27.02 13.54
CA LYS A 52 -14.13 27.96 12.48
C LYS A 52 -13.93 27.39 11.07
N LYS A 53 -13.93 26.06 10.90
CA LYS A 53 -13.65 25.43 9.60
C LYS A 53 -14.59 25.92 8.48
N ASP A 54 -15.87 26.13 8.79
CA ASP A 54 -16.90 26.47 7.80
C ASP A 54 -16.87 27.95 7.43
N THR A 55 -16.51 28.82 8.39
CA THR A 55 -16.44 30.28 8.19
C THR A 55 -15.06 30.75 7.74
N GLY A 56 -14.02 29.98 8.03
CA GLY A 56 -12.62 30.38 7.95
C GLY A 56 -12.20 31.30 9.09
N VAL A 57 -10.89 31.52 9.21
CA VAL A 57 -10.26 32.41 10.21
C VAL A 57 -9.33 33.39 9.51
N LYS A 58 -9.39 34.68 9.84
CA LYS A 58 -8.41 35.63 9.32
C LYS A 58 -7.07 35.41 10.02
N TYR A 59 -5.98 35.57 9.28
CA TYR A 59 -4.63 35.49 9.83
C TYR A 59 -4.42 36.46 10.99
N ASP A 60 -4.89 37.70 10.86
CA ASP A 60 -4.72 38.73 11.88
C ASP A 60 -5.48 38.38 13.18
N ASP A 61 -6.63 37.69 13.08
CA ASP A 61 -7.38 37.20 14.24
C ASP A 61 -6.58 36.13 15.00
N LEU A 62 -5.91 35.21 14.28
CA LEU A 62 -5.05 34.20 14.90
C LEU A 62 -3.84 34.82 15.58
N LEU A 63 -3.21 35.83 14.96
CA LEU A 63 -2.12 36.56 15.59
C LEU A 63 -2.59 37.24 16.88
N SER A 64 -3.74 37.89 16.87
CA SER A 64 -4.27 38.55 18.07
C SER A 64 -4.57 37.59 19.23
N LEU A 65 -5.00 36.37 18.92
CA LEU A 65 -5.32 35.33 19.91
C LEU A 65 -4.07 34.69 20.51
N PHE A 66 -2.99 34.57 19.74
CA PHE A 66 -1.84 33.73 20.09
C PHE A 66 -0.50 34.49 20.23
N ASN A 67 -0.42 35.81 20.02
CA ASN A 67 0.84 36.56 20.10
C ASN A 67 1.56 36.47 21.46
N ASN A 68 0.82 36.18 22.53
CA ASN A 68 1.36 36.05 23.89
C ASN A 68 1.99 34.67 24.14
N ILE A 69 1.74 33.70 23.25
CA ILE A 69 2.14 32.30 23.40
C ILE A 69 3.14 31.92 22.30
N PHE A 70 2.93 32.38 21.07
CA PHE A 70 3.74 32.07 19.90
C PHE A 70 4.22 33.32 19.20
N CYS A 71 5.43 33.27 18.65
CA CYS A 71 5.94 34.31 17.78
C CYS A 71 5.13 34.32 16.47
N GLU A 72 5.02 35.48 15.81
CA GLU A 72 4.37 35.57 14.49
C GLU A 72 5.01 34.60 13.48
N GLU A 73 6.33 34.44 13.53
CA GLU A 73 7.08 33.53 12.66
C GLU A 73 6.69 32.05 12.88
N ASP A 74 6.38 31.65 14.11
CA ASP A 74 5.96 30.29 14.44
C ASP A 74 4.58 29.98 13.87
N ILE A 75 3.63 30.92 14.04
CA ILE A 75 2.27 30.81 13.50
C ILE A 75 2.32 30.74 11.97
N LYS A 76 3.08 31.65 11.35
CA LYS A 76 3.26 31.68 9.90
C LYS A 76 3.94 30.42 9.36
N GLY A 77 4.99 29.94 10.04
CA GLY A 77 5.68 28.70 9.70
C GLY A 77 4.76 27.49 9.79
N PHE A 78 3.93 27.43 10.83
CA PHE A 78 2.94 26.37 11.01
C PHE A 78 1.85 26.40 9.93
N LEU A 79 1.25 27.56 9.64
CA LEU A 79 0.26 27.70 8.58
C LEU A 79 0.83 27.35 7.20
N SER A 80 2.07 27.79 6.90
CA SER A 80 2.79 27.40 5.68
C SER A 80 2.98 25.88 5.60
N LEU A 81 3.27 25.22 6.73
CA LEU A 81 3.32 23.77 6.79
C LEU A 81 1.94 23.15 6.47
N LEU A 82 0.86 23.65 7.07
CA LEU A 82 -0.49 23.15 6.81
C LEU A 82 -0.90 23.30 5.33
N GLU A 83 -0.60 24.45 4.75
CA GLU A 83 -0.87 24.77 3.35
C GLU A 83 -0.04 23.88 2.41
N SER A 84 1.25 23.70 2.69
CA SER A 84 2.12 22.81 1.92
C SER A 84 1.62 21.36 1.92
N LYS A 85 0.94 20.96 2.99
CA LYS A 85 0.29 19.64 3.16
C LYS A 85 -1.15 19.61 2.67
N LYS A 86 -1.65 20.74 2.14
CA LYS A 86 -3.01 20.93 1.62
C LYS A 86 -4.10 20.65 2.67
N LEU A 87 -3.79 20.87 3.95
CA LEU A 87 -4.75 20.73 5.04
C LEU A 87 -5.56 22.01 5.27
N ILE A 88 -5.05 23.14 4.78
CA ILE A 88 -5.75 24.41 4.72
C ILE A 88 -5.64 25.02 3.32
N SER A 89 -6.55 25.92 2.98
CA SER A 89 -6.42 26.85 1.86
C SER A 89 -6.32 28.28 2.39
N LEU A 90 -5.40 29.06 1.82
CA LEU A 90 -5.35 30.51 1.96
C LEU A 90 -6.11 31.09 0.77
N GLU A 91 -7.43 31.23 0.90
CA GLU A 91 -8.26 31.82 -0.16
C GLU A 91 -8.28 33.36 -0.03
N GLU A 92 -8.12 34.06 -1.16
CA GLU A 92 -8.79 35.35 -1.36
C GLU A 92 -10.31 35.08 -1.48
N PRO A 93 -11.18 35.98 -1.00
CA PRO A 93 -12.60 35.69 -0.85
C PRO A 93 -13.24 35.60 -2.24
N LEU A 94 -13.50 34.38 -2.73
CA LEU A 94 -14.53 33.96 -3.70
C LEU A 94 -14.07 32.85 -4.66
N ILE A 95 -13.65 31.69 -4.14
CA ILE A 95 -13.87 30.44 -4.88
C ILE A 95 -14.32 29.42 -3.85
N ARG A 96 -15.61 29.05 -3.83
CA ARG A 96 -16.05 27.83 -3.14
C ARG A 96 -15.09 26.73 -3.56
N CYS A 97 -14.39 26.11 -2.61
CA CYS A 97 -13.67 24.86 -2.80
C CYS A 97 -14.57 23.87 -3.53
N SER A 98 -14.52 23.88 -4.85
CA SER A 98 -15.19 22.89 -5.67
C SER A 98 -14.53 21.56 -5.34
N GLU A 99 -15.35 20.51 -5.22
CA GLU A 99 -14.98 19.15 -4.81
C GLU A 99 -13.89 18.47 -5.70
N GLY A 100 -13.19 19.21 -6.56
CA GLY A 100 -12.36 18.70 -7.65
C GLY A 100 -10.85 18.95 -7.58
N SER A 101 -10.25 19.55 -6.54
CA SER A 101 -8.82 19.95 -6.59
C SER A 101 -7.84 19.14 -5.72
N TYR A 102 -8.31 18.13 -4.97
CA TYR A 102 -7.44 17.26 -4.17
C TYR A 102 -7.21 15.92 -4.88
N LYS A 103 -6.16 15.85 -5.72
CA LYS A 103 -5.73 14.57 -6.35
C LYS A 103 -5.30 13.57 -5.27
N ARG A 104 -6.05 12.47 -5.15
CA ARG A 104 -5.66 11.30 -4.33
C ARG A 104 -4.53 10.55 -5.04
N ASP A 105 -3.82 9.65 -4.34
CA ASP A 105 -2.90 8.75 -5.04
C ASP A 105 -3.68 7.94 -6.10
N GLU A 106 -3.06 7.72 -7.26
CA GLU A 106 -3.70 7.14 -8.45
C GLU A 106 -4.44 5.83 -8.16
N PHE A 107 -3.84 5.00 -7.32
CA PHE A 107 -4.42 3.74 -6.86
C PHE A 107 -5.81 3.96 -6.23
N TYR A 108 -5.98 5.00 -5.42
CA TYR A 108 -7.25 5.33 -4.77
C TYR A 108 -8.26 5.98 -5.72
N GLU A 109 -7.82 6.68 -6.78
CA GLU A 109 -8.72 7.27 -7.78
C GLU A 109 -9.32 6.20 -8.72
N ASN A 110 -8.54 5.18 -9.05
CA ASN A 110 -8.94 4.12 -9.97
C ASN A 110 -9.45 2.85 -9.25
N SER A 111 -9.53 2.88 -7.92
CA SER A 111 -10.08 1.77 -7.14
C SER A 111 -11.45 2.10 -6.57
N HIS A 112 -12.34 1.12 -6.66
CA HIS A 112 -13.63 1.15 -5.99
C HIS A 112 -13.52 0.34 -4.70
N VAL A 113 -13.85 0.96 -3.57
CA VAL A 113 -14.00 0.24 -2.30
C VAL A 113 -15.27 -0.59 -2.39
N LEU A 114 -15.12 -1.91 -2.33
CA LEU A 114 -16.22 -2.85 -2.34
C LEU A 114 -16.64 -3.22 -0.90
N ILE A 115 -15.66 -3.35 0.00
CA ILE A 115 -15.88 -3.67 1.41
C ILE A 115 -14.95 -2.79 2.24
N ASP A 116 -15.47 -2.19 3.31
CA ASP A 116 -14.72 -1.40 4.30
C ASP A 116 -15.03 -1.94 5.69
N ILE A 117 -14.08 -2.67 6.29
CA ILE A 117 -14.23 -3.27 7.62
C ILE A 117 -13.49 -2.38 8.62
N PRO A 118 -14.18 -1.58 9.45
CA PRO A 118 -13.53 -0.73 10.42
C PRO A 118 -12.86 -1.57 11.51
N LEU A 119 -11.62 -1.24 11.84
CA LEU A 119 -10.87 -1.85 12.93
C LEU A 119 -11.02 -1.00 14.19
N ARG A 120 -11.39 -1.63 15.31
CA ARG A 120 -11.42 -0.96 16.61
C ARG A 120 -10.00 -0.85 17.18
N LYS A 121 -9.68 0.28 17.80
CA LYS A 121 -8.37 0.56 18.44
C LYS A 121 -7.90 -0.51 19.43
N ALA A 122 -8.83 -1.28 20.00
CA ALA A 122 -8.55 -2.27 21.03
C ALA A 122 -7.74 -3.49 20.57
N PHE A 123 -7.54 -3.70 19.27
CA PHE A 123 -6.95 -4.96 18.79
C PHE A 123 -5.45 -5.12 19.09
N PHE A 124 -4.65 -4.05 19.23
CA PHE A 124 -3.21 -4.17 19.52
C PHE A 124 -2.62 -2.94 20.22
N ASN A 125 -2.25 -3.09 21.50
CA ASN A 125 -1.46 -2.10 22.23
C ASN A 125 0.00 -2.10 21.71
N SER A 126 0.62 -0.92 21.57
CA SER A 126 2.02 -0.74 21.10
C SER A 126 3.03 -1.56 21.90
N PHE A 127 2.80 -1.70 23.21
CA PHE A 127 3.65 -2.49 24.08
C PHE A 127 3.67 -3.97 23.69
N TYR A 128 2.49 -4.56 23.47
CA TYR A 128 2.38 -5.95 23.00
C TYR A 128 2.92 -6.10 21.58
N ALA A 129 2.67 -5.12 20.70
CA ALA A 129 3.20 -5.12 19.34
C ALA A 129 4.74 -5.18 19.34
N LYS A 130 5.42 -4.38 20.18
CA LYS A 130 6.88 -4.41 20.30
C LYS A 130 7.40 -5.79 20.71
N LYS A 131 6.80 -6.39 21.74
CA LYS A 131 7.17 -7.73 22.21
C LYS A 131 6.94 -8.81 21.15
N ILE A 132 5.81 -8.75 20.45
CA ILE A 132 5.50 -9.64 19.33
C ILE A 132 6.56 -9.50 18.23
N VAL A 133 6.92 -8.27 17.85
CA VAL A 133 7.93 -8.03 16.81
C VAL A 133 9.30 -8.60 17.18
N ASP A 134 9.73 -8.46 18.43
CA ASP A 134 11.03 -8.98 18.86
C ASP A 134 11.06 -10.52 18.85
N VAL A 135 9.96 -11.17 19.26
CA VAL A 135 9.78 -12.62 19.13
C VAL A 135 9.75 -13.05 17.66
N LEU A 136 9.01 -12.34 16.81
CA LEU A 136 8.93 -12.63 15.38
C LEU A 136 10.29 -12.50 14.71
N LYS A 137 11.07 -11.46 15.03
CA LYS A 137 12.44 -11.31 14.51
C LYS A 137 13.33 -12.49 14.89
N PHE A 138 13.36 -12.87 16.16
CA PHE A 138 14.15 -14.00 16.62
C PHE A 138 13.72 -15.29 15.91
N SER A 139 12.42 -15.58 15.90
CA SER A 139 11.88 -16.77 15.22
C SER A 139 12.17 -16.79 13.72
N TYR A 140 12.14 -15.64 13.04
CA TYR A 140 12.48 -15.52 11.64
C TYR A 140 13.94 -15.92 11.36
N PHE A 141 14.90 -15.42 12.15
CA PHE A 141 16.31 -15.82 11.99
C PHE A 141 16.52 -17.32 12.21
N VAL A 142 15.87 -17.87 13.23
CA VAL A 142 15.90 -19.32 13.51
C VAL A 142 15.34 -20.10 12.34
N LEU A 143 14.16 -19.75 11.84
CA LEU A 143 13.52 -20.42 10.71
C LEU A 143 14.34 -20.32 9.43
N LEU A 144 14.93 -19.16 9.16
CA LEU A 144 15.78 -18.95 7.99
C LEU A 144 17.04 -19.82 8.06
N PHE A 145 17.68 -19.88 9.22
CA PHE A 145 18.83 -20.76 9.45
C PHE A 145 18.48 -22.23 9.21
N PHE A 146 17.42 -22.73 9.86
CA PHE A 146 16.99 -24.13 9.69
C PHE A 146 16.54 -24.45 8.26
N SER A 147 15.80 -23.53 7.62
CA SER A 147 15.37 -23.72 6.22
C SER A 147 16.56 -23.77 5.27
N PHE A 148 17.58 -22.93 5.51
CA PHE A 148 18.81 -22.95 4.73
C PHE A 148 19.60 -24.25 4.94
N CYS A 149 19.78 -24.70 6.18
CA CYS A 149 20.42 -25.98 6.48
C CYS A 149 19.68 -27.15 5.80
N LEU A 150 18.34 -27.14 5.85
CA LEU A 150 17.51 -28.16 5.23
C LEU A 150 17.58 -28.12 3.70
N LEU A 151 17.60 -26.93 3.10
CA LEU A 151 17.82 -26.77 1.66
C LEU A 151 19.18 -27.33 1.25
N LEU A 152 20.24 -26.97 1.97
CA LEU A 152 21.60 -27.45 1.72
C LEU A 152 21.70 -28.97 1.86
N TYR A 153 21.09 -29.53 2.90
CA TYR A 153 21.00 -30.98 3.11
C TYR A 153 20.32 -31.70 1.93
N ASN A 154 19.18 -31.19 1.46
CA ASN A 154 18.47 -31.78 0.32
C ASN A 154 19.26 -31.66 -0.99
N LEU A 155 19.97 -30.54 -1.20
CA LEU A 155 20.85 -30.33 -2.36
C LEU A 155 22.01 -31.32 -2.35
N LEU A 156 22.69 -31.47 -1.21
CA LEU A 156 23.83 -32.37 -1.06
C LEU A 156 23.45 -33.84 -1.30
N LEU A 157 22.27 -34.26 -0.83
CA LEU A 157 21.80 -35.63 -1.02
C LEU A 157 21.19 -35.89 -2.41
N SER A 158 21.12 -34.88 -3.29
CA SER A 158 20.39 -34.96 -4.57
C SER A 158 18.95 -35.46 -4.40
N ASN A 159 18.39 -35.31 -3.20
CA ASN A 159 17.17 -35.98 -2.80
C ASN A 159 15.93 -35.14 -3.17
N LEU A 160 15.80 -34.85 -4.46
CA LEU A 160 14.61 -34.20 -5.02
C LEU A 160 13.38 -35.14 -5.03
N SER A 161 13.53 -36.39 -4.57
CA SER A 161 12.48 -37.40 -4.61
C SER A 161 11.25 -37.00 -3.80
N ILE A 162 11.43 -36.32 -2.67
CA ILE A 162 10.33 -35.84 -1.81
C ILE A 162 9.49 -34.81 -2.57
N TYR A 163 10.13 -33.85 -3.24
CA TYR A 163 9.43 -32.82 -4.01
C TYR A 163 8.75 -33.42 -5.23
N ARG A 164 9.41 -34.36 -5.93
CA ARG A 164 8.80 -35.08 -7.07
C ARG A 164 7.56 -35.88 -6.64
N TYR A 165 7.63 -36.58 -5.50
CA TYR A 165 6.51 -37.34 -4.95
C TYR A 165 5.33 -36.46 -4.57
N ILE A 166 5.59 -35.32 -3.91
CA ILE A 166 4.51 -34.40 -3.52
C ILE A 166 3.92 -33.76 -4.78
N PHE A 167 4.74 -33.36 -5.75
CA PHE A 167 4.26 -32.77 -7.00
C PHE A 167 3.42 -33.75 -7.82
N SER A 168 3.81 -35.03 -7.89
CA SER A 168 3.00 -36.06 -8.56
C SER A 168 1.70 -36.38 -7.82
N SER A 169 1.61 -36.08 -6.52
CA SER A 169 0.37 -36.21 -5.74
C SER A 169 -0.60 -35.03 -5.90
N VAL A 170 -0.17 -33.94 -6.56
CA VAL A 170 -1.03 -32.77 -6.81
C VAL A 170 -2.04 -33.09 -7.90
N LYS A 171 -3.32 -33.12 -7.53
CA LYS A 171 -4.42 -33.38 -8.47
C LYS A 171 -5.08 -32.08 -8.90
N ILE A 172 -4.45 -31.40 -9.86
CA ILE A 172 -4.91 -30.09 -10.39
C ILE A 172 -6.34 -30.17 -10.95
N ASN A 173 -6.78 -31.35 -11.41
CA ASN A 173 -8.12 -31.53 -11.96
C ASN A 173 -9.22 -31.66 -10.89
N GLU A 174 -8.88 -31.77 -9.60
CA GLU A 174 -9.88 -31.87 -8.54
C GLU A 174 -10.29 -30.50 -8.02
N ILE A 175 -11.60 -30.23 -7.95
CA ILE A 175 -12.15 -28.96 -7.41
C ILE A 175 -11.66 -28.68 -5.98
N ARG A 176 -11.45 -29.73 -5.18
CA ARG A 176 -10.92 -29.62 -3.81
C ARG A 176 -9.56 -28.95 -3.76
N TYR A 177 -8.69 -29.20 -4.75
CA TYR A 177 -7.38 -28.56 -4.86
C TYR A 177 -7.52 -27.05 -5.05
N TRP A 178 -8.41 -26.62 -5.95
CA TRP A 178 -8.65 -25.19 -6.22
C TRP A 178 -9.29 -24.47 -5.03
N ILE A 179 -10.24 -25.10 -4.34
CA ILE A 179 -10.84 -24.56 -3.11
C ILE A 179 -9.76 -24.38 -2.03
N ASN A 180 -8.89 -25.38 -1.85
CA ASN A 180 -7.77 -25.31 -0.91
C ASN A 180 -6.81 -24.16 -1.27
N LEU A 181 -6.43 -24.05 -2.54
CA LEU A 181 -5.54 -22.99 -3.02
C LEU A 181 -6.13 -21.59 -2.82
N LEU A 182 -7.42 -21.40 -3.11
CA LEU A 182 -8.13 -20.14 -2.91
C LEU A 182 -8.20 -19.76 -1.42
N PHE A 183 -8.49 -20.71 -0.56
CA PHE A 183 -8.49 -20.51 0.90
C PHE A 183 -7.10 -20.10 1.40
N ILE A 184 -6.06 -20.84 0.98
CA ILE A 184 -4.66 -20.52 1.33
C ILE A 184 -4.30 -19.11 0.85
N ALA A 185 -4.63 -18.75 -0.39
CA ALA A 185 -4.34 -17.43 -0.95
C ALA A 185 -5.01 -16.33 -0.13
N PHE A 186 -6.31 -16.47 0.17
CA PHE A 186 -7.06 -15.50 0.96
C PHE A 186 -6.43 -15.28 2.34
N PHE A 187 -6.14 -16.34 3.09
CA PHE A 187 -5.49 -16.21 4.40
C PHE A 187 -4.06 -15.68 4.31
N SER A 188 -3.33 -16.01 3.24
CA SER A 188 -1.97 -15.49 3.03
C SER A 188 -1.97 -13.97 2.78
N PHE A 189 -3.00 -13.43 2.11
CA PHE A 189 -3.23 -11.98 2.02
C PHE A 189 -3.56 -11.36 3.39
N LEU A 190 -4.40 -12.00 4.20
CA LEU A 190 -4.67 -11.50 5.54
C LEU A 190 -3.40 -11.48 6.41
N PHE A 191 -2.58 -12.53 6.35
CA PHE A 191 -1.29 -12.58 7.06
C PHE A 191 -0.31 -11.52 6.57
N HIS A 192 -0.27 -11.24 5.27
CA HIS A 192 0.51 -10.14 4.68
C HIS A 192 0.11 -8.79 5.30
N GLU A 193 -1.17 -8.46 5.26
CA GLU A 193 -1.71 -7.21 5.81
C GLU A 193 -1.49 -7.09 7.34
N LEU A 194 -1.62 -8.21 8.06
CA LEU A 194 -1.29 -8.28 9.48
C LEU A 194 0.18 -7.93 9.76
N GLY A 195 1.10 -8.28 8.86
CA GLY A 195 2.50 -7.86 8.94
C GLY A 195 2.65 -6.34 9.00
N HIS A 196 2.00 -5.63 8.08
CA HIS A 196 1.99 -4.16 8.08
C HIS A 196 1.38 -3.59 9.37
N ILE A 197 0.24 -4.13 9.81
CA ILE A 197 -0.44 -3.69 11.03
C ILE A 197 0.47 -3.83 12.25
N ILE A 198 1.09 -5.00 12.46
CA ILE A 198 1.93 -5.27 13.64
C ILE A 198 3.12 -4.30 13.69
N ILE A 199 3.79 -4.08 12.56
CA ILE A 199 4.95 -3.18 12.51
C ILE A 199 4.53 -1.71 12.59
N ALA A 200 3.40 -1.31 12.00
CA ALA A 200 2.86 0.04 12.16
C ALA A 200 2.52 0.35 13.62
N ASN A 201 1.86 -0.59 14.32
CA ASN A 201 1.50 -0.45 15.74
C ASN A 201 2.74 -0.31 16.63
N LYS A 202 3.86 -0.97 16.29
CA LYS A 202 5.14 -0.80 16.98
C LYS A 202 5.64 0.65 16.92
N TYR A 203 5.40 1.34 15.80
CA TYR A 203 5.73 2.77 15.62
C TYR A 203 4.58 3.69 16.02
N GLY A 204 3.58 3.17 16.72
CA GLY A 204 2.47 3.93 17.28
C GLY A 204 1.30 4.15 16.32
N ILE A 205 1.41 3.78 15.05
CA ILE A 205 0.36 3.96 14.03
C ILE A 205 -0.62 2.81 14.08
N TYR A 206 -1.91 3.10 14.29
CA TYR A 206 -2.97 2.10 14.26
C TYR A 206 -3.64 2.00 12.90
N ALA A 207 -4.04 0.78 12.54
CA ALA A 207 -4.90 0.54 11.39
C ALA A 207 -6.35 0.92 11.68
N THR A 208 -6.93 1.74 10.81
CA THR A 208 -8.35 2.16 10.94
C THR A 208 -9.33 1.20 10.30
N ALA A 209 -8.93 0.51 9.23
CA ALA A 209 -9.82 -0.34 8.45
C ALA A 209 -9.04 -1.32 7.58
N ILE A 210 -9.68 -2.45 7.24
CA ILE A 210 -9.28 -3.35 6.16
C ILE A 210 -10.26 -3.14 5.01
N GLN A 211 -9.73 -2.90 3.81
CA GLN A 211 -10.52 -2.55 2.65
C GLN A 211 -10.31 -3.56 1.54
N TYR A 212 -11.41 -4.05 0.99
CA TYR A 212 -11.40 -4.78 -0.26
C TYR A 212 -11.71 -3.80 -1.39
N ARG A 213 -10.76 -3.69 -2.32
CA ARG A 213 -10.76 -2.70 -3.40
C ARG A 213 -10.67 -3.41 -4.74
N MET A 214 -11.45 -2.93 -5.70
CA MET A 214 -11.35 -3.35 -7.08
C MET A 214 -10.74 -2.23 -7.91
N TYR A 215 -9.52 -2.44 -8.37
CA TYR A 215 -8.76 -1.53 -9.22
C TYR A 215 -8.93 -1.92 -10.70
N MET A 216 -9.25 -0.94 -11.53
CA MET A 216 -9.46 -1.13 -12.98
C MET A 216 -10.36 -2.33 -13.32
N ILE A 217 -11.42 -2.54 -12.52
CA ILE A 217 -12.48 -3.56 -12.72
C ILE A 217 -12.03 -5.03 -12.53
N LEU A 218 -10.77 -5.36 -12.79
CA LEU A 218 -10.31 -6.76 -12.82
C LEU A 218 -9.36 -7.12 -11.68
N GLN A 219 -8.77 -6.14 -11.02
CA GLN A 219 -7.74 -6.40 -10.02
C GLN A 219 -8.28 -6.17 -8.62
N ASN A 220 -8.30 -7.23 -7.83
CA ASN A 220 -8.79 -7.18 -6.47
C ASN A 220 -7.62 -7.04 -5.50
N TYR A 221 -7.74 -6.10 -4.58
CA TYR A 221 -6.75 -5.79 -3.56
C TYR A 221 -7.42 -5.81 -2.19
N ILE A 222 -6.79 -6.49 -1.24
CA ILE A 222 -7.07 -6.27 0.18
C ILE A 222 -5.98 -5.32 0.64
N SER A 223 -6.34 -4.21 1.26
CA SER A 223 -5.37 -3.26 1.81
C SER A 223 -5.78 -2.77 3.18
N VAL A 224 -4.78 -2.45 4.01
CA VAL A 224 -5.02 -1.83 5.32
C VAL A 224 -4.87 -0.31 5.24
N LYS A 225 -5.79 0.39 5.88
CA LYS A 225 -5.72 1.84 6.04
C LYS A 225 -4.90 2.22 7.27
N LEU A 226 -3.69 2.74 7.04
CA LEU A 226 -2.71 3.16 8.05
C LEU A 226 -2.55 4.71 8.04
N PRO A 227 -3.47 5.46 8.67
CA PRO A 227 -3.38 6.92 8.72
C PRO A 227 -2.09 7.35 9.43
N GLY A 228 -1.35 8.26 8.81
CA GLY A 228 -0.08 8.76 9.36
C GLY A 228 1.16 7.98 8.93
N LEU A 229 1.08 6.94 8.09
CA LEU A 229 2.26 6.22 7.58
C LEU A 229 3.32 7.16 6.98
N HIS A 230 2.87 8.22 6.29
CA HIS A 230 3.73 9.23 5.67
C HIS A 230 4.39 10.20 6.66
N THR A 231 4.00 10.17 7.93
CA THR A 231 4.61 10.99 9.00
C THR A 231 5.78 10.29 9.66
N LEU A 232 5.92 8.97 9.47
CA LEU A 232 7.05 8.22 10.03
C LEU A 232 8.37 8.64 9.37
N PRO A 233 9.48 8.61 10.14
CA PRO A 233 10.80 8.73 9.56
C PRO A 233 11.06 7.56 8.59
N LEU A 234 11.92 7.80 7.61
CA LEU A 234 12.15 6.90 6.48
C LEU A 234 12.40 5.43 6.88
N ARG A 235 13.23 5.20 7.91
CA ARG A 235 13.58 3.84 8.36
C ARG A 235 12.37 3.06 8.89
N GLU A 236 11.48 3.75 9.61
CA GLU A 236 10.29 3.16 10.21
C GLU A 236 9.24 2.92 9.12
N LYS A 237 9.05 3.90 8.23
CA LYS A 237 8.17 3.77 7.07
C LYS A 237 8.55 2.57 6.21
N VAL A 238 9.84 2.43 5.88
CA VAL A 238 10.38 1.29 5.13
C VAL A 238 10.14 -0.03 5.86
N SER A 239 10.31 -0.03 7.19
CA SER A 239 10.08 -1.23 8.02
C SER A 239 8.61 -1.65 7.96
N VAL A 240 7.67 -0.71 7.98
CA VAL A 240 6.24 -0.99 7.79
C VAL A 240 5.98 -1.52 6.38
N THR A 241 6.52 -0.88 5.34
CA THR A 241 6.32 -1.29 3.94
C THR A 241 6.82 -2.71 3.66
N ILE A 242 7.98 -3.11 4.19
CA ILE A 242 8.48 -4.47 3.93
C ILE A 242 7.89 -5.55 4.85
N ALA A 243 7.09 -5.15 5.85
CA ALA A 243 6.55 -6.07 6.84
C ALA A 243 5.61 -7.13 6.26
N GLY A 244 4.75 -6.74 5.31
CA GLY A 244 3.84 -7.67 4.63
C GLY A 244 4.57 -8.77 3.86
N PRO A 245 5.49 -8.42 2.93
CA PRO A 245 6.32 -9.41 2.25
C PRO A 245 7.07 -10.33 3.22
N LEU A 246 7.66 -9.78 4.28
CA LEU A 246 8.36 -10.58 5.30
C LEU A 246 7.42 -11.54 6.06
N ALA A 247 6.16 -11.16 6.29
CA ALA A 247 5.16 -12.04 6.87
C ALA A 247 4.86 -13.24 5.96
N ASN A 248 4.72 -13.03 4.65
CA ASN A 248 4.59 -14.15 3.71
C ASN A 248 5.86 -15.02 3.70
N LEU A 249 7.05 -14.42 3.68
CA LEU A 249 8.29 -15.19 3.73
C LEU A 249 8.38 -16.04 5.01
N PHE A 250 7.98 -15.49 6.16
CA PHE A 250 7.89 -16.24 7.42
C PHE A 250 6.97 -17.45 7.29
N VAL A 251 5.74 -17.27 6.77
CA VAL A 251 4.79 -18.38 6.55
C VAL A 251 5.37 -19.42 5.58
N SER A 252 6.04 -18.97 4.53
CA SER A 252 6.71 -19.83 3.56
C SER A 252 7.80 -20.68 4.21
N LEU A 253 8.69 -20.09 5.03
CA LEU A 253 9.74 -20.82 5.74
C LEU A 253 9.17 -21.85 6.74
N CYS A 254 8.14 -21.47 7.51
CA CYS A 254 7.43 -22.41 8.38
C CYS A 254 6.84 -23.58 7.58
N SER A 255 6.19 -23.29 6.46
CA SER A 255 5.57 -24.29 5.59
C SER A 255 6.61 -25.23 4.98
N PHE A 256 7.74 -24.69 4.53
CA PHE A 256 8.85 -25.46 3.97
C PHE A 256 9.43 -26.46 4.98
N LEU A 257 9.67 -26.01 6.22
CA LEU A 257 10.16 -26.87 7.28
C LEU A 257 9.15 -27.98 7.60
N LEU A 258 7.88 -27.62 7.80
CA LEU A 258 6.82 -28.60 8.09
C LEU A 258 6.60 -29.58 6.93
N LEU A 259 6.74 -29.12 5.68
CA LEU A 259 6.61 -29.94 4.48
C LEU A 259 7.60 -31.10 4.47
N HIS A 260 8.83 -30.87 4.95
CA HIS A 260 9.85 -31.92 5.00
C HIS A 260 9.45 -33.10 5.90
N PHE A 261 8.75 -32.83 6.99
CA PHE A 261 8.33 -33.86 7.95
C PHE A 261 6.97 -34.48 7.60
N ILE A 262 5.99 -33.67 7.20
CA ILE A 262 4.59 -34.10 7.05
C ILE A 262 4.27 -34.55 5.62
N LYS A 263 4.98 -34.01 4.61
CA LYS A 263 4.82 -34.34 3.18
C LYS A 263 3.38 -34.17 2.66
N ASN A 264 2.73 -33.04 2.99
CA ASN A 264 1.35 -32.74 2.61
C ASN A 264 1.31 -31.65 1.50
N TYR A 265 0.51 -31.86 0.45
CA TYR A 265 0.35 -30.89 -0.65
C TYR A 265 -0.23 -29.54 -0.20
N THR A 266 -1.01 -29.48 0.89
CA THR A 266 -1.51 -28.23 1.48
C THR A 266 -0.36 -27.37 2.00
N LEU A 267 0.66 -27.99 2.63
CA LEU A 267 1.88 -27.28 3.05
C LEU A 267 2.71 -26.83 1.86
N LEU A 268 2.73 -27.63 0.77
CA LEU A 268 3.36 -27.22 -0.49
C LEU A 268 2.63 -26.00 -1.08
N ASN A 269 1.30 -26.01 -1.13
CA ASN A 269 0.52 -24.86 -1.60
C ASN A 269 0.75 -23.63 -0.72
N LEU A 270 0.79 -23.81 0.61
CA LEU A 270 1.06 -22.72 1.56
C LEU A 270 2.46 -22.11 1.32
N PHE A 271 3.47 -22.96 1.12
CA PHE A 271 4.82 -22.53 0.73
C PHE A 271 4.82 -21.77 -0.61
N LEU A 272 4.25 -22.36 -1.67
CA LEU A 272 4.26 -21.82 -3.03
C LEU A 272 3.49 -20.51 -3.15
N VAL A 273 2.31 -20.41 -2.52
CA VAL A 273 1.52 -19.19 -2.52
C VAL A 273 2.26 -18.08 -1.78
N ASN A 274 2.79 -18.35 -0.59
CA ASN A 274 3.46 -17.31 0.19
C ASN A 274 4.80 -16.88 -0.42
N ILE A 275 5.57 -17.79 -1.03
CA ILE A 275 6.78 -17.38 -1.75
C ILE A 275 6.44 -16.57 -3.00
N ALA A 276 5.39 -16.93 -3.73
CA ALA A 276 4.91 -16.16 -4.87
C ALA A 276 4.44 -14.77 -4.45
N MET A 277 3.72 -14.66 -3.33
CA MET A 277 3.31 -13.37 -2.75
C MET A 277 4.49 -12.54 -2.26
N PHE A 278 5.51 -13.15 -1.64
CA PHE A 278 6.73 -12.46 -1.24
C PHE A 278 7.46 -11.87 -2.46
N ILE A 279 7.67 -12.66 -3.51
CA ILE A 279 8.37 -12.22 -4.72
C ILE A 279 7.56 -11.15 -5.46
N SER A 280 6.26 -11.37 -5.65
CA SER A 280 5.40 -10.44 -6.37
C SER A 280 5.24 -9.10 -5.66
N ASN A 281 5.11 -9.10 -4.32
CA ASN A 281 5.03 -7.86 -3.55
C ASN A 281 6.37 -7.14 -3.40
N LEU A 282 7.51 -7.80 -3.65
CA LEU A 282 8.81 -7.12 -3.75
C LEU A 282 9.09 -6.55 -5.15
N ASN A 283 8.18 -6.70 -6.11
CA ASN A 283 8.37 -6.20 -7.46
C ASN A 283 8.35 -4.67 -7.50
N PRO A 284 9.47 -4.01 -7.83
CA PRO A 284 9.54 -2.56 -7.82
C PRO A 284 8.91 -1.89 -9.04
N PHE A 285 8.45 -2.67 -10.01
CA PHE A 285 7.88 -2.17 -11.27
C PHE A 285 6.36 -2.24 -11.33
N TYR A 286 5.73 -2.55 -10.19
CA TYR A 286 4.29 -2.62 -10.03
C TYR A 286 3.89 -1.93 -8.73
N ASP A 287 2.67 -1.41 -8.62
CA ASP A 287 2.20 -0.66 -7.44
C ASP A 287 1.99 -1.59 -6.23
N THR A 288 3.09 -2.13 -5.72
CA THR A 288 3.22 -3.08 -4.60
C THR A 288 4.12 -2.48 -3.52
N ASP A 289 4.29 -3.19 -2.41
CA ASP A 289 5.22 -2.78 -1.36
C ASP A 289 6.65 -2.56 -1.87
N GLY A 290 7.11 -3.38 -2.81
CA GLY A 290 8.43 -3.30 -3.41
C GLY A 290 8.65 -1.98 -4.14
N PHE A 291 7.63 -1.49 -4.84
CA PHE A 291 7.69 -0.17 -5.48
C PHE A 291 7.79 0.94 -4.43
N HIS A 292 6.96 0.92 -3.40
CA HIS A 292 7.04 1.92 -2.33
C HIS A 292 8.35 1.83 -1.55
N PHE A 293 8.89 0.63 -1.34
CA PHE A 293 10.17 0.39 -0.72
C PHE A 293 11.31 1.03 -1.52
N ILE A 294 11.41 0.75 -2.82
CA ILE A 294 12.45 1.33 -3.69
C ILE A 294 12.25 2.85 -3.81
N SER A 295 11.02 3.31 -4.00
CA SER A 295 10.70 4.74 -4.08
C SER A 295 11.18 5.49 -2.84
N ASN A 296 10.93 4.95 -1.65
CA ASN A 296 11.33 5.56 -0.39
C ASN A 296 12.85 5.52 -0.18
N ILE A 297 13.50 4.38 -0.41
CA ILE A 297 14.94 4.21 -0.12
C ILE A 297 15.82 4.88 -1.17
N ALA A 298 15.60 4.57 -2.45
CA ALA A 298 16.49 5.00 -3.51
C ALA A 298 16.21 6.45 -3.94
N PHE A 299 14.95 6.90 -3.84
CA PHE A 299 14.54 8.19 -4.40
C PHE A 299 13.98 9.18 -3.38
N LYS A 300 13.83 8.79 -2.10
CA LYS A 300 13.28 9.61 -1.02
C LYS A 300 11.91 10.22 -1.37
N SER A 301 11.12 9.50 -2.16
CA SER A 301 9.79 9.92 -2.60
C SER A 301 8.76 8.84 -2.29
N ASN A 302 7.51 9.24 -2.04
CA ASN A 302 6.42 8.28 -1.80
C ASN A 302 6.01 7.54 -3.08
N ASP A 303 6.09 8.25 -4.21
CA ASP A 303 5.80 7.77 -5.55
C ASP A 303 6.80 8.41 -6.52
N ILE A 304 7.83 7.64 -6.86
CA ILE A 304 8.89 8.03 -7.79
C ILE A 304 8.35 8.30 -9.20
N LYS A 305 7.28 7.62 -9.62
CA LYS A 305 6.72 7.77 -10.96
C LYS A 305 6.08 9.15 -11.08
N SER A 306 5.18 9.50 -10.17
CA SER A 306 4.56 10.83 -10.16
C SER A 306 5.57 11.94 -9.94
N ASP A 307 6.54 11.77 -9.03
CA ASP A 307 7.60 12.76 -8.81
C ASP A 307 8.46 12.99 -10.05
N SER A 308 8.88 11.92 -10.73
CA SER A 308 9.73 12.03 -11.91
C SER A 308 8.98 12.61 -13.11
N LEU A 309 7.70 12.28 -13.29
CA LEU A 309 6.84 12.89 -14.31
C LEU A 309 6.63 14.39 -14.03
N ASN A 310 6.40 14.77 -12.77
CA ASN A 310 6.28 16.19 -12.40
C ASN A 310 7.58 16.96 -12.65
N LYS A 311 8.75 16.33 -12.41
CA LYS A 311 10.05 16.92 -12.77
C LYS A 311 10.17 17.14 -14.27
N LEU A 312 9.78 16.14 -15.09
CA LEU A 312 9.76 16.26 -16.56
C LEU A 312 8.83 17.38 -17.05
N LYS A 313 7.58 17.43 -16.56
CA LYS A 313 6.61 18.46 -16.92
C LYS A 313 7.10 19.87 -16.58
N ASN A 314 7.75 20.02 -15.43
CA ASN A 314 8.33 21.29 -15.00
C ASN A 314 9.73 21.57 -15.59
N LYS A 315 10.14 20.82 -16.62
CA LYS A 315 11.46 20.94 -17.29
C LYS A 315 12.65 20.89 -16.34
N LYS A 316 12.51 20.21 -15.19
CA LYS A 316 13.60 19.99 -14.23
C LYS A 316 14.45 18.81 -14.69
N LYS A 317 15.77 18.89 -14.51
CA LYS A 317 16.69 17.79 -14.82
C LYS A 317 16.36 16.56 -13.97
N LEU A 318 16.18 15.41 -14.61
CA LEU A 318 16.12 14.12 -13.96
C LEU A 318 17.53 13.56 -13.75
N GLY A 319 17.74 12.87 -12.64
CA GLY A 319 18.94 12.04 -12.46
C GLY A 319 18.88 10.81 -13.37
N ILE A 320 20.03 10.30 -13.78
CA ILE A 320 20.13 9.09 -14.63
C ILE A 320 19.41 7.88 -13.99
N GLN A 321 19.46 7.77 -12.67
CA GLN A 321 18.76 6.72 -11.92
C GLN A 321 17.24 6.79 -12.09
N ASN A 322 16.66 7.99 -12.09
CA ASN A 322 15.22 8.18 -12.34
C ASN A 322 14.87 7.76 -13.78
N VAL A 323 15.70 8.14 -14.75
CA VAL A 323 15.47 7.79 -16.17
C VAL A 323 15.50 6.28 -16.36
N ILE A 324 16.52 5.60 -15.83
CA ILE A 324 16.65 4.14 -15.90
C ILE A 324 15.45 3.48 -15.23
N PHE A 325 15.06 3.92 -14.02
CA PHE A 325 13.93 3.34 -13.31
C PHE A 325 12.62 3.48 -14.09
N ILE A 326 12.32 4.69 -14.61
CA ILE A 326 11.11 4.93 -15.40
C ILE A 326 11.10 4.07 -16.66
N PHE A 327 12.24 3.96 -17.35
CA PHE A 327 12.37 3.11 -18.53
C PHE A 327 12.09 1.64 -18.21
N LEU A 328 12.73 1.10 -17.17
CA LEU A 328 12.50 -0.28 -16.72
C LEU A 328 11.05 -0.51 -16.27
N TYR A 329 10.46 0.47 -15.59
CA TYR A 329 9.05 0.43 -15.20
C TYR A 329 8.12 0.31 -16.42
N PHE A 330 8.31 1.15 -17.44
CA PHE A 330 7.51 1.08 -18.67
C PHE A 330 7.76 -0.20 -19.46
N LEU A 331 9.00 -0.66 -19.54
CA LEU A 331 9.34 -1.93 -20.18
C LEU A 331 8.65 -3.11 -19.49
N PHE A 332 8.67 -3.13 -18.16
CA PHE A 332 7.98 -4.14 -17.37
C PHE A 332 6.46 -4.07 -17.54
N ARG A 333 5.86 -2.88 -17.54
CA ARG A 333 4.42 -2.70 -17.79
C ARG A 333 4.03 -3.17 -19.19
N PHE A 334 4.85 -2.91 -20.20
CA PHE A 334 4.64 -3.43 -21.55
C PHE A 334 4.72 -4.96 -21.58
N PHE A 335 5.70 -5.55 -20.89
CA PHE A 335 5.79 -7.00 -20.75
C PHE A 335 4.55 -7.61 -20.07
N VAL A 336 4.09 -7.05 -18.95
CA VAL A 336 2.87 -7.49 -18.27
C VAL A 336 1.62 -7.34 -19.16
N LEU A 337 1.57 -6.30 -19.98
CA LEU A 337 0.50 -6.13 -20.97
C LEU A 337 0.50 -7.31 -21.94
N VAL A 338 1.63 -7.60 -22.60
CA VAL A 338 1.74 -8.70 -23.57
C VAL A 338 1.45 -10.06 -22.94
N VAL A 339 1.99 -10.35 -21.76
CA VAL A 339 1.72 -11.61 -21.05
C VAL A 339 0.26 -11.70 -20.62
N GLY A 340 -0.32 -10.59 -20.16
CA GLY A 340 -1.73 -10.51 -19.80
C GLY A 340 -2.66 -10.85 -20.96
N PHE A 341 -2.36 -10.36 -22.17
CA PHE A 341 -3.06 -10.74 -23.39
C PHE A 341 -3.06 -12.26 -23.61
N LEU A 342 -1.88 -12.89 -23.55
CA LEU A 342 -1.75 -14.34 -23.76
C LEU A 342 -2.52 -15.15 -22.72
N ILE A 343 -2.53 -14.68 -21.46
CA ILE A 343 -3.28 -15.33 -20.37
C ILE A 343 -4.78 -15.18 -20.57
N ILE A 344 -5.27 -13.96 -20.83
CA ILE A 344 -6.69 -13.69 -21.07
C ILE A 344 -7.19 -14.52 -22.25
N TYR A 345 -6.45 -14.53 -23.36
CA TYR A 345 -6.74 -15.36 -24.52
C TYR A 345 -6.91 -16.84 -24.13
N LYS A 346 -5.92 -17.42 -23.43
CA LYS A 346 -5.96 -18.84 -23.04
C LYS A 346 -7.12 -19.15 -22.10
N ILE A 347 -7.37 -18.31 -21.10
CA ILE A 347 -8.47 -18.51 -20.14
C ILE A 347 -9.81 -18.44 -20.86
N LEU A 348 -10.06 -17.37 -21.62
CA LEU A 348 -11.33 -17.18 -22.31
C LEU A 348 -11.54 -18.25 -23.39
N ASN A 349 -10.53 -18.60 -24.16
CA ASN A 349 -10.64 -19.67 -25.16
C ASN A 349 -10.99 -21.02 -24.51
N SER A 350 -10.47 -21.29 -23.31
CA SER A 350 -10.80 -22.51 -22.56
C SER A 350 -12.23 -22.46 -21.99
N LEU A 351 -12.66 -21.32 -21.46
CA LEU A 351 -14.01 -21.14 -20.88
C LEU A 351 -15.11 -21.16 -21.95
N LEU A 352 -14.81 -20.62 -23.13
CA LEU A 352 -15.75 -20.46 -24.24
C LEU A 352 -15.73 -21.65 -25.22
N ILE A 353 -15.08 -22.75 -24.86
CA ILE A 353 -15.02 -23.96 -25.70
C ILE A 353 -16.40 -24.54 -26.00
N PHE A 354 -17.39 -24.27 -25.14
CA PHE A 354 -18.79 -24.70 -25.30
C PHE A 354 -19.58 -23.85 -26.29
N LEU A 355 -19.05 -22.71 -26.75
CA LEU A 355 -19.69 -21.93 -27.80
C LEU A 355 -19.44 -22.61 -29.15
N ASN A 356 -20.50 -23.10 -29.79
CA ASN A 356 -20.43 -23.77 -31.10
C ASN A 356 -19.96 -22.83 -32.24
N SER A 357 -20.03 -21.51 -32.05
CA SER A 357 -19.62 -20.53 -33.04
C SER A 357 -18.21 -20.00 -32.73
N GLU A 358 -17.26 -20.38 -33.59
CA GLU A 358 -15.89 -19.85 -33.59
C GLU A 358 -15.85 -18.31 -33.69
N LEU A 359 -16.71 -17.74 -34.56
CA LEU A 359 -16.82 -16.29 -34.74
C LEU A 359 -17.26 -15.59 -33.44
N LEU A 360 -18.28 -16.14 -32.76
CA LEU A 360 -18.75 -15.58 -31.50
C LEU A 360 -17.66 -15.66 -30.41
N ARG A 361 -16.95 -16.79 -30.32
CA ARG A 361 -15.83 -16.95 -29.39
C ARG A 361 -14.73 -15.91 -29.65
N MET A 362 -14.34 -15.71 -30.90
CA MET A 362 -13.37 -14.70 -31.29
C MET A 362 -13.82 -13.28 -30.92
N ILE A 363 -15.08 -12.93 -31.20
CA ILE A 363 -15.63 -11.61 -30.87
C ILE A 363 -15.57 -11.36 -29.35
N VAL A 364 -15.95 -12.33 -28.53
CA VAL A 364 -15.88 -12.21 -27.08
C VAL A 364 -14.44 -12.03 -26.60
N ILE A 365 -13.51 -12.88 -27.05
CA ILE A 365 -12.10 -12.78 -26.66
C ILE A 365 -11.52 -11.41 -27.05
N LEU A 366 -11.70 -10.98 -28.30
CA LEU A 366 -11.25 -9.68 -28.79
C LEU A 366 -11.85 -8.52 -28.00
N SER A 367 -13.13 -8.62 -27.60
CA SER A 367 -13.78 -7.58 -26.80
C SER A 367 -13.13 -7.43 -25.42
N PHE A 368 -12.83 -8.54 -24.75
CA PHE A 368 -12.11 -8.52 -23.46
C PHE A 368 -10.68 -8.01 -23.60
N GLU A 369 -9.98 -8.43 -24.66
CA GLU A 369 -8.64 -7.98 -24.98
C GLU A 369 -8.57 -6.47 -25.27
N ILE A 370 -9.51 -5.93 -26.07
CA ILE A 370 -9.64 -4.50 -26.33
C ILE A 370 -9.96 -3.75 -25.03
N ALA A 371 -10.88 -4.26 -24.21
CA ALA A 371 -11.22 -3.65 -22.93
C ALA A 371 -9.99 -3.59 -21.99
N TYR A 372 -9.23 -4.69 -21.89
CA TYR A 372 -7.98 -4.75 -21.14
C TYR A 372 -6.97 -3.72 -21.68
N CYS A 373 -6.80 -3.63 -23.00
CA CYS A 373 -5.92 -2.67 -23.65
C CYS A 373 -6.30 -1.22 -23.33
N ILE A 374 -7.59 -0.88 -23.44
CA ILE A 374 -8.10 0.46 -23.11
C ILE A 374 -7.83 0.80 -21.65
N LEU A 375 -8.04 -0.14 -20.72
CA LEU A 375 -7.75 0.07 -19.30
C LEU A 375 -6.25 0.33 -19.05
N GLN A 376 -5.36 -0.47 -19.67
CA GLN A 376 -3.92 -0.27 -19.56
C GLN A 376 -3.46 1.05 -20.19
N ILE A 377 -3.93 1.39 -21.40
CA ILE A 377 -3.61 2.66 -22.06
C ILE A 377 -4.13 3.83 -21.23
N ARG A 378 -5.34 3.74 -20.65
CA ARG A 378 -5.88 4.78 -19.78
C ARG A 378 -5.03 4.99 -18.53
N SER A 379 -4.46 3.92 -17.97
CA SER A 379 -3.51 4.01 -16.87
C SER A 379 -2.26 4.79 -17.26
N ILE A 380 -1.70 4.51 -18.45
CA ILE A 380 -0.49 5.14 -18.97
C ILE A 380 -0.75 6.59 -19.40
N TYR A 381 -1.85 6.85 -20.12
CA TYR A 381 -2.19 8.16 -20.66
C TYR A 381 -2.37 9.22 -19.58
N LYS A 382 -2.90 8.84 -18.40
CA LYS A 382 -3.00 9.74 -17.24
C LYS A 382 -1.66 10.35 -16.81
N TYR A 383 -0.53 9.75 -17.16
CA TYR A 383 0.79 10.30 -16.85
C TYR A 383 1.21 11.47 -17.75
N PHE A 384 0.69 11.51 -18.97
CA PHE A 384 1.04 12.53 -19.96
C PHE A 384 0.13 13.77 -19.90
N LYS A 385 -1.00 13.68 -19.21
CA LYS A 385 -1.89 14.81 -18.87
C LYS A 385 -1.47 15.41 -17.54
#